data_AF-A0A1F6E549-F1
#
_entry.id   AF-A0A1F6E549-F1
#
_cell.length_a   1.000
_cell.length_b   1.000
_cell.length_c   1.000
_cell.angle_alpha   90.00
_cell.angle_beta   90.00
_cell.angle_gamma   90.00
#
_symmetry.space_group_name_H-M   'P 1'
#
loop_
_entity.id
_entity.type
_entity.pdbx_description
1 polymer ?
#
loop_
_entity_poly.entity_id
_entity_poly.type
_entity_poly.pdbx_seq_one_letter_code
_entity_poly.pdbx_strand_id
1 'polypeptide(L)'
;MATFTTNVDWNKVDFEKIGAQSLIRNPKFAGAQFRAWMENGCRFVIKGPSVLVIDRSKPFDSTRFLGQGSSIWRGPAEGKGLEGEEDQDSRSVALTELDFSSVAFDNFLKEDEPTIIGEEKLVRMKADPRIRYDAGVGVALLDEKGQATLRWLHDTYGITWMEFATVLRYSDGHRCFLFLDRRGGGSWHARCRWLGHGRSAGGVSPVSAS
;
A
#
# COMPACT_ATOMS: atom_id res chain seq x y z
N MET A 1 10.76 21.28 -27.91
CA MET A 1 11.87 20.59 -27.23
C MET A 1 12.26 21.41 -26.03
N ALA A 2 11.98 20.93 -24.81
CA ALA A 2 12.44 21.61 -23.59
C ALA A 2 13.83 21.07 -23.24
N THR A 3 14.85 21.91 -23.42
CA THR A 3 16.24 21.56 -23.18
C THR A 3 16.61 21.95 -21.74
N PHE A 4 16.80 20.98 -20.84
CA PHE A 4 17.32 21.18 -19.47
C PHE A 4 18.82 21.54 -19.47
N THR A 5 19.24 22.55 -20.23
CA THR A 5 20.68 22.77 -20.51
C THR A 5 21.31 23.99 -19.85
N THR A 6 20.58 24.83 -19.10
CA THR A 6 21.15 26.16 -18.75
C THR A 6 21.20 26.55 -17.27
N ASN A 7 20.75 25.74 -16.31
CA ASN A 7 20.72 26.17 -14.90
C ASN A 7 21.67 25.44 -13.94
N VAL A 8 22.50 24.51 -14.42
CA VAL A 8 23.47 23.82 -13.56
C VAL A 8 24.88 24.19 -14.00
N ASP A 9 25.61 24.87 -13.12
CA ASP A 9 27.05 25.10 -13.26
C ASP A 9 27.77 23.78 -12.99
N TRP A 10 27.91 22.96 -14.04
CA TRP A 10 28.47 21.61 -13.97
C TRP A 10 29.90 21.57 -13.41
N ASN A 11 30.64 22.68 -13.49
CA ASN A 11 31.99 22.79 -12.92
C ASN A 11 31.98 22.87 -11.39
N LYS A 12 30.83 23.14 -10.77
CA LYS A 12 30.65 23.14 -9.31
C LYS A 12 30.08 21.84 -8.76
N VAL A 13 29.70 20.90 -9.64
CA VAL A 13 29.18 19.61 -9.22
C VAL A 13 30.37 18.70 -8.90
N ASP A 14 30.55 18.41 -7.62
CA ASP A 14 31.52 17.43 -7.17
C ASP A 14 30.96 16.02 -7.41
N PHE A 15 31.26 15.48 -8.59
CA PHE A 15 30.79 14.17 -9.07
C PHE A 15 31.23 13.00 -8.19
N GLU A 16 32.35 13.14 -7.47
CA GLU A 16 32.77 12.12 -6.50
C GLU A 16 31.90 12.17 -5.25
N LYS A 17 31.64 13.36 -4.72
CA LYS A 17 30.82 13.55 -3.51
C LYS A 17 29.34 13.21 -3.72
N ILE A 18 28.78 13.44 -4.90
CA ILE A 18 27.40 13.00 -5.23
C ILE A 18 27.32 11.52 -5.61
N GLY A 19 28.44 10.78 -5.55
CA GLY A 19 28.46 9.35 -5.85
C GLY A 19 28.13 9.03 -7.31
N ALA A 20 28.45 9.92 -8.26
CA ALA A 20 28.10 9.73 -9.68
C ALA A 20 28.75 8.47 -10.29
N GLN A 21 29.85 7.99 -9.71
CA GLN A 21 30.42 6.69 -10.08
C GLN A 21 29.43 5.54 -9.86
N SER A 22 28.54 5.62 -8.86
CA SER A 22 27.51 4.60 -8.64
C SER A 22 26.45 4.58 -9.76
N LEU A 23 26.11 5.76 -10.31
CA LEU A 23 25.22 5.92 -11.45
C LEU A 23 25.84 5.32 -12.73
N ILE A 24 27.15 5.48 -12.93
CA ILE A 24 27.90 4.92 -14.07
C ILE A 24 28.05 3.40 -13.93
N ARG A 25 28.27 2.89 -12.72
CA ARG A 25 28.43 1.45 -12.45
C ARG A 25 27.11 0.68 -12.56
N ASN A 26 25.97 1.30 -12.31
CA ASN A 26 24.66 0.66 -12.43
C ASN A 26 23.59 1.59 -13.06
N PRO A 27 23.73 1.90 -14.36
CA PRO A 27 22.90 2.93 -15.02
C PRO A 27 21.44 2.51 -15.15
N LYS A 28 21.15 1.21 -15.27
CA LYS A 28 19.77 0.70 -15.33
C LYS A 28 19.03 0.90 -14.01
N PHE A 29 19.67 0.54 -12.90
CA PHE A 29 19.09 0.71 -11.57
C PHE A 29 18.93 2.20 -11.22
N ALA A 30 19.95 3.01 -11.49
CA ALA A 30 19.89 4.46 -11.32
C ALA A 30 18.77 5.09 -12.16
N GLY A 31 18.62 4.68 -13.42
CA GLY A 31 17.53 5.13 -14.29
C GLY A 31 16.14 4.74 -13.78
N ALA A 32 15.99 3.53 -13.22
CA ALA A 32 14.74 3.10 -12.61
C ALA A 32 14.38 3.93 -11.36
N GLN A 33 15.34 4.20 -10.48
CA GLN A 33 15.13 5.06 -9.31
C GLN A 33 14.80 6.50 -9.71
N PHE A 34 15.50 7.05 -10.72
CA PHE A 34 15.24 8.40 -11.22
C PHE A 34 13.85 8.51 -11.84
N ARG A 35 13.43 7.52 -12.63
CA ARG A 35 12.07 7.44 -13.16
C ARG A 35 11.04 7.39 -12.02
N ALA A 36 11.24 6.52 -11.03
CA ALA A 36 10.34 6.42 -9.89
C ALA A 36 10.25 7.74 -9.10
N TRP A 37 11.35 8.48 -8.96
CA TRP A 37 11.36 9.81 -8.36
C TRP A 37 10.57 10.85 -9.17
N MET A 38 10.70 10.82 -10.51
CA MET A 38 9.92 11.67 -11.41
C MET A 38 8.42 11.32 -11.37
N GLU A 39 8.08 10.04 -11.38
CA GLU A 39 6.70 9.54 -11.24
C GLU A 39 6.11 9.89 -9.86
N ASN A 40 6.95 10.02 -8.84
CA ASN A 40 6.60 10.52 -7.51
C ASN A 40 6.69 12.07 -7.40
N GLY A 41 6.60 12.79 -8.51
CA GLY A 41 6.51 14.25 -8.53
C GLY A 41 7.75 14.97 -7.97
N CYS A 42 8.93 14.37 -8.14
CA CYS A 42 10.22 14.91 -7.69
C CYS A 42 10.34 15.12 -6.17
N ARG A 43 9.59 14.37 -5.35
CA ARG A 43 9.65 14.47 -3.88
C ARG A 43 10.82 13.66 -3.31
N PHE A 44 11.62 14.28 -2.45
CA PHE A 44 12.69 13.61 -1.73
C PHE A 44 12.14 12.84 -0.53
N VAL A 45 12.32 11.51 -0.52
CA VAL A 45 12.13 10.70 0.68
C VAL A 45 13.41 10.80 1.52
N ILE A 46 13.47 11.82 2.38
CA ILE A 46 14.60 12.02 3.29
C ILE A 46 14.40 11.08 4.48
N LYS A 47 14.78 9.80 4.29
CA LYS A 47 14.73 8.71 5.27
C LYS A 47 13.30 8.29 5.64
N GLY A 48 12.87 7.14 5.10
CA GLY A 48 11.65 6.47 5.55
C GLY A 48 11.71 6.09 7.04
N PRO A 49 10.58 5.71 7.65
CA PRO A 49 10.57 5.11 8.97
C PRO A 49 11.46 3.87 8.99
N SER A 50 11.85 3.42 10.18
CA SER A 50 12.40 2.08 10.32
C SER A 50 11.46 1.04 9.71
N VAL A 51 12.03 -0.06 9.21
CA VAL A 51 11.28 -1.21 8.72
C VAL A 51 10.15 -1.56 9.71
N LEU A 52 8.93 -1.69 9.19
CA LEU A 52 7.77 -2.07 9.98
C LEU A 52 7.89 -3.56 10.32
N VAL A 53 7.90 -3.89 11.61
CA VAL A 53 7.84 -5.28 12.08
C VAL A 53 6.38 -5.71 12.16
N ILE A 54 6.07 -6.86 11.56
CA ILE A 54 4.74 -7.47 11.53
C ILE A 54 4.77 -8.69 12.44
N ASP A 55 4.13 -8.59 13.61
CA ASP A 55 4.02 -9.71 14.54
C ASP A 55 3.04 -10.76 13.98
N ARG A 56 3.60 -11.88 13.51
CA ARG A 56 2.84 -13.04 13.01
C ARG A 56 2.63 -14.12 14.07
N SER A 57 3.04 -13.89 15.33
CA SER A 57 2.82 -14.86 16.42
C SER A 57 1.33 -15.04 16.74
N LYS A 58 0.49 -14.08 16.36
CA LYS A 58 -0.96 -14.15 16.43
C LYS A 58 -1.55 -13.97 15.04
N PRO A 59 -2.48 -14.85 14.62
CA PRO A 59 -3.25 -14.63 13.41
C PRO A 59 -3.99 -13.28 13.45
N PHE A 60 -4.30 -12.74 12.27
CA PHE A 60 -5.15 -11.58 12.17
C PHE A 60 -6.55 -11.89 12.76
N ASP A 61 -7.00 -11.03 13.68
CA ASP A 61 -8.30 -11.15 14.32
C ASP A 61 -9.29 -10.14 13.72
N SER A 62 -10.23 -10.64 12.91
CA SER A 62 -11.28 -9.81 12.31
C SER A 62 -12.27 -9.29 13.35
N THR A 63 -12.45 -9.98 14.48
CA THR A 63 -13.45 -9.61 15.50
C THR A 63 -13.10 -8.31 16.19
N ARG A 64 -11.79 -7.98 16.27
CA ARG A 64 -11.29 -6.67 16.73
C ARG A 64 -11.88 -5.49 15.94
N PHE A 65 -12.23 -5.70 14.67
CA PHE A 65 -12.67 -4.63 13.77
C PHE A 65 -14.14 -4.73 13.35
N LEU A 66 -14.66 -5.95 13.24
CA LEU A 66 -16.00 -6.23 12.72
C LEU A 66 -16.96 -6.82 13.76
N GLY A 67 -16.45 -7.16 14.95
CA GLY A 67 -17.25 -7.79 16.01
C GLY A 67 -17.44 -9.30 15.82
N GLN A 68 -18.26 -9.87 16.70
CA GLN A 68 -18.50 -11.32 16.78
C GLN A 68 -19.14 -11.87 15.50
N GLY A 69 -18.74 -13.09 15.12
CA GLY A 69 -19.22 -13.77 13.92
C GLY A 69 -18.59 -13.28 12.61
N SER A 70 -17.65 -12.35 12.67
CA SER A 70 -16.79 -11.99 11.54
C SER A 70 -15.65 -12.99 11.36
N SER A 71 -15.15 -13.11 10.14
CA SER A 71 -14.00 -13.95 9.80
C SER A 71 -13.28 -13.40 8.58
N ILE A 72 -12.20 -14.04 8.16
CA ILE A 72 -11.69 -13.88 6.80
C ILE A 72 -12.62 -14.66 5.86
N TRP A 73 -12.88 -14.10 4.68
CA TRP A 73 -13.72 -14.74 3.66
C TRP A 73 -13.02 -15.99 3.12
N ARG A 74 -13.78 -17.08 2.98
CA ARG A 74 -13.31 -18.36 2.44
C ARG A 74 -14.11 -18.79 1.23
N GLY A 75 -13.41 -19.18 0.16
CA GLY A 75 -14.03 -19.67 -1.07
C GLY A 75 -14.49 -18.58 -2.04
N PRO A 76 -15.41 -18.90 -2.98
CA PRO A 76 -15.77 -18.03 -4.09
C PRO A 76 -16.57 -16.79 -3.64
N ALA A 77 -16.58 -15.76 -4.50
CA ALA A 77 -17.29 -14.50 -4.28
C ALA A 77 -18.80 -14.66 -4.02
N GLU A 78 -19.44 -15.55 -4.77
CA GLU A 78 -20.89 -15.87 -4.68
C GLU A 78 -21.22 -16.85 -3.53
N GLY A 79 -20.20 -17.29 -2.78
CA GLY A 79 -20.35 -18.24 -1.69
C GLY A 79 -20.82 -17.59 -0.38
N LYS A 80 -20.82 -18.38 0.70
CA LYS A 80 -21.10 -17.88 2.05
C LYS A 80 -19.86 -17.34 2.77
N GLY A 81 -18.67 -17.53 2.21
CA GLY A 81 -17.43 -17.08 2.82
C GLY A 81 -16.92 -17.94 3.99
N LEU A 82 -17.42 -19.17 4.15
CA LEU A 82 -17.19 -20.00 5.34
C LEU A 82 -16.32 -21.25 5.07
N GLU A 83 -16.14 -21.63 3.81
CA GLU A 83 -15.50 -22.90 3.42
C GLU A 83 -14.43 -22.67 2.35
N GLY A 84 -13.34 -23.42 2.42
CA GLY A 84 -12.19 -23.30 1.54
C GLY A 84 -11.08 -22.39 2.09
N GLU A 85 -10.20 -21.98 1.18
CA GLU A 85 -9.03 -21.16 1.49
C GLU A 85 -9.41 -19.71 1.80
N GLU A 86 -8.66 -19.11 2.73
CA GLU A 86 -8.80 -17.70 3.08
C GLU A 86 -8.41 -16.80 1.90
N ASP A 87 -9.24 -15.79 1.62
CA ASP A 87 -9.00 -14.84 0.54
C ASP A 87 -7.98 -13.77 0.97
N GLN A 88 -6.72 -14.20 0.97
CA GLN A 88 -5.52 -13.43 1.27
C GLN A 88 -4.39 -13.77 0.29
N ASP A 89 -3.40 -12.88 0.19
CA ASP A 89 -2.16 -13.19 -0.51
C ASP A 89 -1.18 -13.89 0.44
N SER A 90 -0.95 -15.19 0.23
CA SER A 90 -0.06 -15.99 1.08
C SER A 90 1.37 -15.44 1.14
N ARG A 91 1.82 -14.75 0.08
CA ARG A 91 3.14 -14.09 0.03
C ARG A 91 3.20 -12.92 1.02
N SER A 92 2.11 -12.18 1.20
CA SER A 92 2.03 -11.12 2.20
C SER A 92 1.96 -11.69 3.61
N VAL A 93 1.17 -12.74 3.82
CA VAL A 93 1.02 -13.41 5.13
C VAL A 93 2.36 -13.92 5.65
N ALA A 94 3.25 -14.36 4.74
CA ALA A 94 4.60 -14.81 5.08
C ALA A 94 5.58 -13.68 5.50
N LEU A 95 5.25 -12.42 5.25
CA LEU A 95 6.13 -11.29 5.61
C LEU A 95 6.09 -11.01 7.11
N THR A 96 7.26 -10.92 7.72
CA THR A 96 7.47 -10.47 9.11
C THR A 96 7.97 -9.02 9.20
N GLU A 97 8.40 -8.46 8.08
CA GLU A 97 8.97 -7.12 7.98
C GLU A 97 8.57 -6.46 6.66
N LEU A 98 8.37 -5.15 6.67
CA LEU A 98 8.04 -4.38 5.48
C LEU A 98 8.64 -2.97 5.50
N ASP A 99 9.42 -2.63 4.46
CA ASP A 99 9.92 -1.28 4.23
C ASP A 99 8.95 -0.48 3.34
N PHE A 100 8.19 0.42 3.96
CA PHE A 100 7.22 1.28 3.27
C PHE A 100 7.85 2.33 2.34
N SER A 101 9.18 2.51 2.34
CA SER A 101 9.85 3.31 1.31
C SER A 101 9.90 2.62 -0.05
N SER A 102 9.67 1.31 -0.09
CA SER A 102 9.66 0.47 -1.30
C SER A 102 8.26 -0.01 -1.70
N VAL A 103 7.23 0.48 -1.02
CA VAL A 103 5.83 0.10 -1.28
C VAL A 103 5.23 1.03 -2.34
N ALA A 104 4.53 0.45 -3.31
CA ALA A 104 3.70 1.18 -4.26
C ALA A 104 2.27 1.29 -3.74
N PHE A 105 1.57 2.36 -4.10
CA PHE A 105 0.18 2.60 -3.73
C PHE A 105 -0.66 2.72 -5.00
N ASP A 106 -1.53 1.74 -5.23
CA ASP A 106 -2.27 1.64 -6.49
C ASP A 106 -3.78 1.70 -6.23
N ASN A 107 -4.50 2.43 -7.10
CA ASN A 107 -5.96 2.52 -7.04
C ASN A 107 -6.65 1.51 -7.96
N PHE A 108 -5.90 0.83 -8.84
CA PHE A 108 -6.36 -0.16 -9.82
C PHE A 108 -7.44 0.36 -10.78
N LEU A 109 -7.53 1.69 -10.94
CA LEU A 109 -8.37 2.32 -11.96
C LEU A 109 -7.70 2.17 -13.33
N LYS A 110 -8.52 2.00 -14.36
CA LYS A 110 -8.07 2.15 -15.75
C LYS A 110 -7.93 3.63 -16.09
N GLU A 111 -7.25 3.92 -17.18
CA GLU A 111 -7.24 5.25 -17.77
C GLU A 111 -8.69 5.73 -17.99
N ASP A 112 -8.95 6.99 -17.63
CA ASP A 112 -10.26 7.64 -17.66
C ASP A 112 -11.37 7.02 -16.80
N GLU A 113 -11.07 6.03 -15.94
CA GLU A 113 -12.05 5.46 -15.02
C GLU A 113 -12.12 6.30 -13.73
N PRO A 114 -13.22 7.02 -13.44
CA PRO A 114 -13.30 7.89 -12.27
C PRO A 114 -13.51 7.10 -10.97
N THR A 115 -14.14 5.93 -11.07
CA THR A 115 -14.49 5.08 -9.94
C THR A 115 -14.54 3.61 -10.30
N ILE A 116 -14.25 2.74 -9.33
CA ILE A 116 -14.32 1.28 -9.44
C ILE A 116 -15.05 0.70 -8.23
N ILE A 117 -15.85 -0.34 -8.43
CA ILE A 117 -16.48 -1.09 -7.33
C ILE A 117 -15.43 -1.98 -6.67
N GLY A 118 -15.52 -2.20 -5.36
CA GLY A 118 -14.53 -2.99 -4.61
C GLY A 118 -14.35 -4.42 -5.11
N GLU A 119 -15.41 -5.06 -5.59
CA GLU A 119 -15.32 -6.39 -6.22
C GLU A 119 -14.45 -6.37 -7.48
N GLU A 120 -14.68 -5.40 -8.37
CA GLU A 120 -13.89 -5.23 -9.59
C GLU A 120 -12.44 -4.82 -9.25
N LYS A 121 -12.25 -3.98 -8.22
CA LYS A 121 -10.92 -3.67 -7.68
C LYS A 121 -10.20 -4.93 -7.20
N LEU A 122 -10.88 -5.79 -6.44
CA LEU A 122 -10.32 -7.06 -5.96
C LEU A 122 -9.94 -7.98 -7.12
N VAL A 123 -10.75 -8.07 -8.18
CA VAL A 123 -10.43 -8.87 -9.38
C VAL A 123 -9.14 -8.37 -10.02
N ARG A 124 -9.01 -7.06 -10.22
CA ARG A 124 -7.80 -6.45 -10.80
C ARG A 124 -6.59 -6.62 -9.91
N MET A 125 -6.76 -6.44 -8.60
CA MET A 125 -5.71 -6.72 -7.62
C MET A 125 -5.24 -8.19 -7.74
N LYS A 126 -6.15 -9.16 -7.77
CA LYS A 126 -5.80 -10.60 -7.89
C LYS A 126 -5.09 -10.95 -9.20
N ALA A 127 -5.37 -10.23 -10.28
CA ALA A 127 -4.71 -10.40 -11.57
C ALA A 127 -3.31 -9.75 -11.60
N ASP A 128 -3.01 -8.86 -10.66
CA ASP A 128 -1.72 -8.18 -10.57
C ASP A 128 -0.64 -9.10 -9.97
N PRO A 129 0.56 -9.16 -10.56
CA PRO A 129 1.63 -10.05 -10.07
C PRO A 129 2.27 -9.57 -8.76
N ARG A 130 2.11 -8.30 -8.37
CA ARG A 130 2.69 -7.73 -7.14
C ARG A 130 2.10 -8.37 -5.90
N ILE A 131 2.83 -8.31 -4.79
CA ILE A 131 2.34 -8.78 -3.49
C ILE A 131 1.28 -7.79 -3.01
N ARG A 132 0.09 -8.29 -2.69
CA ARG A 132 -0.99 -7.48 -2.14
C ARG A 132 -0.96 -7.55 -0.62
N TYR A 133 -0.70 -6.44 0.04
CA TYR A 133 -0.49 -6.49 1.49
C TYR A 133 -1.78 -6.78 2.26
N ASP A 134 -1.71 -7.75 3.16
CA ASP A 134 -2.82 -8.27 3.94
C ASP A 134 -3.20 -7.36 5.12
N ALA A 135 -4.38 -7.59 5.72
CA ALA A 135 -4.88 -6.81 6.84
C ALA A 135 -3.94 -6.81 8.06
N GLY A 136 -3.12 -7.85 8.26
CA GLY A 136 -2.10 -7.88 9.31
C GLY A 136 -1.05 -6.77 9.17
N VAL A 137 -0.72 -6.36 7.93
CA VAL A 137 0.13 -5.18 7.70
C VAL A 137 -0.56 -3.91 8.19
N GLY A 138 -1.86 -3.77 7.91
CA GLY A 138 -2.68 -2.65 8.42
C GLY A 138 -2.75 -2.62 9.95
N VAL A 139 -2.81 -3.79 10.60
CA VAL A 139 -2.76 -3.90 12.06
C VAL A 139 -1.40 -3.46 12.60
N ALA A 140 -0.30 -3.95 12.01
CA ALA A 140 1.04 -3.56 12.42
C ALA A 140 1.27 -2.04 12.30
N LEU A 141 0.77 -1.40 11.24
CA LEU A 141 0.80 0.04 11.07
C LEU A 141 0.05 0.80 12.17
N LEU A 142 -1.12 0.30 12.58
CA LEU A 142 -1.92 0.92 13.63
C LEU A 142 -1.31 0.77 15.02
N ASP A 143 -0.73 -0.40 15.29
CA ASP A 143 -0.17 -0.76 16.60
C ASP A 143 1.28 -0.27 16.77
N GLU A 144 1.93 0.15 15.68
CA GLU A 144 3.24 0.78 15.71
C GLU A 144 3.24 1.96 16.69
N LYS A 145 4.29 2.04 17.53
CA LYS A 145 4.39 3.08 18.56
C LYS A 145 4.30 4.46 17.93
N GLY A 146 3.20 5.13 18.25
CA GLY A 146 2.90 6.44 17.72
C GLY A 146 2.61 6.45 16.22
N GLN A 147 2.38 5.34 15.51
CA GLN A 147 1.98 5.36 14.09
C GLN A 147 2.99 6.13 13.21
N ALA A 148 4.29 5.91 13.44
CA ALA A 148 5.37 6.66 12.80
C ALA A 148 5.36 6.50 11.27
N THR A 149 5.16 5.28 10.80
CA THR A 149 5.04 4.94 9.38
C THR A 149 3.81 5.58 8.75
N LEU A 150 2.65 5.51 9.42
CA LEU A 150 1.42 6.15 8.92
C LEU A 150 1.53 7.68 8.86
N ARG A 151 2.19 8.32 9.83
CA ARG A 151 2.50 9.76 9.77
C ARG A 151 3.42 10.07 8.59
N TRP A 152 4.50 9.31 8.43
CA TRP A 152 5.43 9.50 7.34
C TRP A 152 4.76 9.33 5.96
N LEU A 153 3.87 8.33 5.79
CA LEU A 153 3.10 8.12 4.57
C LEU A 153 2.20 9.33 4.24
N HIS A 154 1.54 9.87 5.26
CA HIS A 154 0.75 11.10 5.10
C HIS A 154 1.63 12.28 4.71
N ASP A 155 2.71 12.54 5.45
CA ASP A 155 3.54 13.73 5.26
C ASP A 155 4.32 13.70 3.94
N THR A 156 4.65 12.50 3.45
CA THR A 156 5.43 12.30 2.20
C THR A 156 4.54 12.21 0.96
N TYR A 157 3.48 11.39 1.02
CA TYR A 157 2.65 11.05 -0.14
C TYR A 157 1.25 11.68 -0.09
N GLY A 158 0.87 12.33 1.01
CA GLY A 158 -0.49 12.85 1.20
C GLY A 158 -1.54 11.76 1.40
N ILE A 159 -1.11 10.53 1.72
CA ILE A 159 -2.02 9.40 1.90
C ILE A 159 -2.86 9.62 3.15
N THR A 160 -4.18 9.62 2.96
CA THR A 160 -5.17 9.74 4.04
C THR A 160 -6.07 8.51 4.13
N TRP A 161 -5.94 7.58 3.19
CA TRP A 161 -6.77 6.38 3.07
C TRP A 161 -5.97 5.25 2.41
N MET A 162 -6.04 4.02 2.95
CA MET A 162 -5.45 2.81 2.33
C MET A 162 -6.26 1.55 2.65
N GLU A 163 -6.50 0.69 1.65
CA GLU A 163 -7.21 -0.59 1.80
C GLU A 163 -6.26 -1.81 1.69
N PHE A 164 -6.40 -2.77 2.61
CA PHE A 164 -5.57 -3.98 2.69
C PHE A 164 -6.29 -5.20 2.10
N ALA A 165 -5.55 -6.05 1.38
CA ALA A 165 -6.08 -7.05 0.47
C ALA A 165 -6.57 -8.36 1.10
N THR A 166 -6.90 -8.36 2.40
CA THR A 166 -7.63 -9.45 3.04
C THR A 166 -9.12 -9.22 2.86
N VAL A 167 -9.83 -10.14 2.22
CA VAL A 167 -11.29 -10.05 2.15
C VAL A 167 -11.86 -10.53 3.48
N LEU A 168 -12.57 -9.64 4.15
CA LEU A 168 -13.24 -9.94 5.41
C LEU A 168 -14.70 -10.27 5.15
N ARG A 169 -15.19 -11.23 5.94
CA ARG A 169 -16.59 -11.63 6.02
C ARG A 169 -17.20 -10.99 7.27
N TYR A 170 -18.25 -10.20 7.07
CA TYR A 170 -19.08 -9.71 8.17
C TYR A 170 -20.09 -10.79 8.61
N SER A 171 -20.69 -10.65 9.78
CA SER A 171 -21.57 -11.69 10.35
C SER A 171 -22.78 -12.00 9.47
N ASP A 172 -23.31 -11.01 8.77
CA ASP A 172 -24.42 -11.10 7.80
C ASP A 172 -23.99 -11.64 6.41
N GLY A 173 -22.71 -11.98 6.22
CA GLY A 173 -22.21 -12.54 4.97
C GLY A 173 -21.78 -11.51 3.93
N HIS A 174 -21.75 -10.22 4.26
CA HIS A 174 -21.19 -9.22 3.37
C HIS A 174 -19.65 -9.23 3.37
N ARG A 175 -19.07 -8.87 2.22
CA ARG A 175 -17.63 -8.83 1.97
C ARG A 175 -17.08 -7.41 2.07
N CYS A 176 -15.95 -7.24 2.74
CA CYS A 176 -15.32 -5.94 2.88
C CYS A 176 -13.79 -6.03 2.93
N PHE A 177 -13.12 -4.90 2.71
CA PHE A 177 -11.71 -4.73 3.04
C PHE A 177 -11.55 -3.97 4.35
N LEU A 178 -10.52 -4.33 5.12
CA LEU A 178 -9.96 -3.45 6.13
C LEU A 178 -9.33 -2.25 5.43
N PHE A 179 -9.60 -1.05 5.92
CA PHE A 179 -8.90 0.15 5.51
C PHE A 179 -8.49 1.00 6.70
N LEU A 180 -7.45 1.79 6.50
CA LEU A 180 -7.01 2.81 7.43
C LEU A 180 -7.37 4.20 6.87
N ASP A 181 -8.07 5.02 7.67
CA ASP A 181 -8.33 6.43 7.35
C ASP A 181 -7.72 7.36 8.39
N ARG A 182 -7.16 8.47 7.90
CA ARG A 182 -6.72 9.58 8.72
C ARG A 182 -7.82 10.63 8.79
N ARG A 183 -8.23 10.99 10.00
CA ARG A 183 -9.29 11.99 10.23
C ARG A 183 -8.71 13.39 10.48
N GLY A 184 -9.60 14.39 10.49
CA GLY A 184 -9.23 15.81 10.69
C GLY A 184 -8.44 16.10 11.97
N GLY A 185 -8.49 15.21 12.97
CA GLY A 185 -7.75 15.33 14.23
C GLY A 185 -6.33 14.76 14.24
N GLY A 186 -5.82 14.21 13.12
CA GLY A 186 -4.46 13.68 13.08
C GLY A 186 -4.33 12.17 13.20
N SER A 187 -5.33 11.53 13.81
CA SER A 187 -5.32 10.13 14.15
C SER A 187 -5.73 9.23 12.99
N TRP A 188 -5.10 8.06 12.94
CA TRP A 188 -5.47 6.97 12.05
C TRP A 188 -6.41 5.99 12.73
N HIS A 189 -7.37 5.48 11.97
CA HIS A 189 -8.38 4.54 12.44
C HIS A 189 -8.51 3.38 11.48
N ALA A 190 -8.77 2.18 12.01
CA ALA A 190 -9.22 1.04 11.21
C ALA A 190 -10.73 1.05 11.08
N ARG A 191 -11.19 0.73 9.88
CA ARG A 191 -12.60 0.55 9.52
C ARG A 191 -12.69 -0.47 8.40
N CYS A 192 -13.91 -0.86 8.05
CA CYS A 192 -14.13 -1.73 6.91
C CYS A 192 -15.04 -1.07 5.88
N ARG A 193 -14.72 -1.33 4.60
CA ARG A 193 -15.51 -0.82 3.46
C ARG A 193 -16.00 -1.97 2.61
N TRP A 194 -17.32 -2.04 2.46
CA TRP A 194 -18.00 -3.04 1.65
C TRP A 194 -17.43 -3.10 0.23
N LEU A 195 -17.26 -4.31 -0.30
CA LEU A 195 -16.78 -4.51 -1.66
C LEU A 195 -17.82 -4.06 -2.71
N GLY A 196 -19.12 -4.05 -2.37
CA GLY A 196 -20.17 -3.49 -3.23
C GLY A 196 -20.14 -1.96 -3.39
N HIS A 197 -19.31 -1.23 -2.62
CA HIS A 197 -19.24 0.23 -2.70
C HIS A 197 -18.19 0.70 -3.73
N GLY A 198 -18.40 1.89 -4.31
CA GLY A 198 -17.42 2.54 -5.17
C GLY A 198 -16.20 3.06 -4.41
N ARG A 199 -15.04 3.03 -5.08
CA ARG A 199 -13.79 3.73 -4.74
C ARG A 199 -13.47 4.75 -5.84
N SER A 200 -12.93 5.89 -5.46
CA SER A 200 -12.29 6.85 -6.37
C SER A 200 -10.77 6.68 -6.34
N ALA A 201 -10.03 7.51 -7.08
CA ALA A 201 -8.58 7.47 -7.16
C ALA A 201 -7.84 7.58 -5.81
N GLY A 202 -8.46 8.17 -4.79
CA GLY A 202 -7.90 8.23 -3.44
C GLY A 202 -7.99 6.93 -2.64
N GLY A 203 -8.77 5.95 -3.12
CA GLY A 203 -8.94 4.64 -2.51
C GLY A 203 -7.80 3.68 -2.87
N VAL A 204 -6.57 4.00 -2.48
CA VAL A 204 -5.38 3.20 -2.84
C VAL A 204 -5.26 1.93 -1.99
N SER A 205 -4.51 0.97 -2.52
CA SER A 205 -4.06 -0.24 -1.82
C SER A 205 -2.54 -0.36 -1.92
N PRO A 206 -1.85 -0.66 -0.81
CA PRO A 206 -0.42 -0.86 -0.82
C PRO A 206 -0.09 -2.22 -1.45
N VAL A 207 0.92 -2.23 -2.32
CA VAL A 207 1.44 -3.42 -3.01
C VAL A 207 2.95 -3.34 -3.13
N SER A 208 3.64 -4.47 -3.36
CA SER A 208 5.08 -4.44 -3.59
C SER A 208 5.42 -3.59 -4.82
N ALA A 209 6.55 -2.88 -4.81
CA ALA A 209 7.05 -2.23 -6.03
C ALA A 209 7.28 -3.25 -7.16
N SER A 210 7.21 -2.75 -8.40
CA SER A 210 7.44 -3.50 -9.65
C SER A 210 8.92 -3.83 -9.86
#